data_AF-A0A2P8DC90-F1
#
_entry.id   AF-A0A2P8DC90-F1
#
_cell.length_a   1.000
_cell.length_b   1.000
_cell.length_c   1.000
_cell.angle_alpha   90.00
_cell.angle_beta   90.00
_cell.angle_gamma   90.00
#
_symmetry.space_group_name_H-M   'P 1'
#
loop_
_entity.id
_entity.type
_entity.pdbx_description
1 polymer ?
#
loop_
_entity_poly.entity_id
_entity_poly.type
_entity_poly.pdbx_seq_one_letter_code
_entity_poly.pdbx_strand_id
1 'polypeptide(L)'
;MQALIDELVAKAGLTPEAAAKSVETTIGFVKSKLPPFLADKVEDLLNGKFDLGSLLGGFGGGGSADESPLDKLSGMFGGKTEEGKA
;
A
#
# COMPACT_ATOMS: atom_id res chain seq x y z
N MET A 1 -6.07 2.41 -16.07
CA MET A 1 -6.79 3.70 -16.28
C MET A 1 -8.03 3.58 -17.16
N GLN A 2 -7.94 3.08 -18.40
CA GLN A 2 -9.10 3.03 -19.32
C GLN A 2 -10.30 2.26 -18.74
N ALA A 3 -10.07 1.09 -18.12
CA ALA A 3 -11.13 0.31 -17.49
C ALA A 3 -11.93 1.09 -16.42
N LEU A 4 -11.28 1.98 -15.66
CA LEU A 4 -11.94 2.82 -14.65
C LEU A 4 -12.77 3.95 -15.30
N ILE A 5 -12.28 4.51 -16.42
CA ILE A 5 -13.01 5.50 -17.22
C ILE A 5 -14.26 4.84 -17.81
N ASP A 6 -14.13 3.67 -18.41
CA ASP A 6 -15.24 2.93 -19.01
C ASP A 6 -16.29 2.55 -17.95
N GLU A 7 -15.85 2.20 -16.74
CA GLU A 7 -16.74 1.89 -15.63
C GLU A 7 -17.51 3.15 -15.14
N LEU A 8 -16.87 4.32 -15.11
CA LEU A 8 -17.52 5.59 -14.79
C LEU A 8 -18.49 6.03 -15.88
N VAL A 9 -18.16 5.85 -17.15
CA VAL A 9 -19.08 6.11 -18.27
C VAL A 9 -20.29 5.19 -18.15
N ALA A 10 -20.07 3.89 -17.96
CA ALA A 10 -21.13 2.89 -17.94
C ALA A 10 -22.03 2.97 -16.69
N LYS A 11 -21.47 3.22 -15.50
CA LYS A 11 -22.20 3.17 -14.22
C LYS A 11 -22.60 4.54 -13.69
N ALA A 12 -21.80 5.57 -13.93
CA ALA A 12 -22.10 6.93 -13.50
C ALA A 12 -22.67 7.80 -14.62
N GLY A 13 -22.76 7.28 -15.86
CA GLY A 13 -23.33 8.02 -17.00
C GLY A 13 -22.50 9.24 -17.41
N LEU A 14 -21.22 9.27 -17.03
CA LEU A 14 -20.32 10.37 -17.34
C LEU A 14 -19.93 10.34 -18.82
N THR A 15 -19.69 11.50 -19.41
CA THR A 15 -19.02 11.55 -20.72
C THR A 15 -17.57 11.06 -20.58
N PRO A 16 -16.96 10.50 -21.63
CA PRO A 16 -15.59 9.99 -21.55
C PRO A 16 -14.58 11.04 -21.04
N GLU A 17 -14.79 12.28 -21.46
CA GLU A 17 -13.96 13.43 -21.07
C GLU A 17 -14.15 13.81 -19.59
N ALA A 18 -15.39 13.80 -19.10
CA ALA A 18 -15.69 14.06 -17.68
C ALA A 18 -15.20 12.91 -16.79
N ALA A 19 -15.31 11.66 -17.25
CA ALA A 19 -14.81 10.49 -16.55
C ALA A 19 -13.28 10.52 -16.42
N ALA A 20 -12.55 10.82 -17.51
CA ALA A 20 -11.09 10.98 -17.47
C ALA A 20 -10.66 12.05 -16.46
N LYS A 21 -11.29 13.22 -16.50
CA LYS A 21 -10.99 14.33 -15.58
C LYS A 21 -11.33 14.00 -14.12
N SER A 22 -12.38 13.22 -13.89
CA SER A 22 -12.77 12.76 -12.55
C SER A 22 -11.75 11.78 -11.97
N VAL A 23 -11.24 10.87 -12.80
CA VAL A 23 -10.17 9.93 -12.43
C VAL A 23 -8.90 10.71 -12.07
N GLU A 24 -8.45 11.64 -12.93
CA GLU A 24 -7.26 12.46 -12.66
C GLU A 24 -7.38 13.27 -11.37
N THR A 25 -8.53 13.92 -11.15
CA THR A 25 -8.78 14.72 -9.93
C THR A 25 -8.72 13.84 -8.67
N THR A 26 -9.33 12.65 -8.74
CA THR A 26 -9.34 11.70 -7.62
C THR A 26 -7.93 11.21 -7.31
N ILE A 27 -7.15 10.89 -8.34
CA ILE A 27 -5.76 10.44 -8.17
C ILE A 27 -4.90 11.55 -7.57
N GLY A 28 -5.04 12.79 -8.06
CA GLY A 28 -4.33 13.94 -7.52
C GLY A 28 -4.64 14.15 -6.03
N PHE A 29 -5.92 14.04 -5.66
CA PHE A 29 -6.34 14.12 -4.26
C PHE A 29 -5.73 13.00 -3.42
N VAL A 30 -5.82 11.74 -3.86
CA VAL A 30 -5.26 10.58 -3.13
C VAL A 30 -3.75 10.70 -2.97
N LYS A 31 -3.01 11.04 -4.03
CA LYS A 31 -1.55 11.29 -3.96
C LYS A 31 -1.20 12.40 -2.97
N SER A 32 -2.02 13.45 -2.86
CA SER A 32 -1.79 14.52 -1.89
C SER A 32 -1.97 14.10 -0.42
N LYS A 33 -2.72 13.02 -0.17
CA LYS A 33 -2.98 12.48 1.17
C LYS A 33 -2.07 11.33 1.54
N LEU A 34 -1.37 10.76 0.57
CA LEU A 34 -0.48 9.64 0.79
C LEU A 34 0.96 10.12 1.00
N PRO A 35 1.72 9.45 1.87
CA PRO A 35 3.15 9.65 1.97
C PRO A 35 3.86 9.48 0.63
N PRO A 36 4.99 10.19 0.39
CA PRO A 36 5.70 10.16 -0.90
C PRO A 36 6.07 8.75 -1.38
N PHE A 37 6.40 7.85 -0.46
CA PHE A 37 6.79 6.47 -0.77
C PHE A 37 5.64 5.59 -1.31
N LEU A 38 4.39 6.06 -1.23
CA LEU A 38 3.22 5.35 -1.77
C LEU A 38 2.72 5.95 -3.09
N ALA A 39 3.26 7.08 -3.54
CA ALA A 39 2.81 7.74 -4.76
C ALA A 39 2.93 6.80 -5.98
N ASP A 40 4.04 6.06 -6.07
CA ASP A 40 4.29 5.08 -7.13
C ASP A 40 3.34 3.87 -7.04
N LYS A 41 2.91 3.50 -5.82
CA LYS A 41 1.96 2.41 -5.59
C LYS A 41 0.54 2.74 -6.02
N VAL A 42 0.15 4.00 -5.99
CA VAL A 42 -1.13 4.45 -6.54
C VAL A 42 -1.17 4.21 -8.05
N GLU A 43 -0.08 4.46 -8.76
CA GLU A 43 -0.01 4.20 -10.20
C GLU A 43 -0.05 2.70 -10.52
N ASP A 44 0.65 1.89 -9.73
CA ASP A 44 0.56 0.43 -9.83
C ASP A 44 -0.89 -0.06 -9.65
N LEU A 45 -1.66 0.52 -8.70
CA LEU A 45 -3.07 0.18 -8.46
C LEU A 45 -3.96 0.52 -9.65
N LEU A 46 -3.80 1.71 -10.21
CA LEU A 46 -4.59 2.17 -11.35
C LEU A 46 -4.28 1.40 -12.64
N ASN A 47 -3.09 0.81 -12.71
CA ASN A 47 -2.66 -0.05 -13.81
C ASN A 47 -2.98 -1.53 -13.57
N GLY A 48 -3.65 -1.87 -12.46
CA GLY A 48 -4.00 -3.25 -12.13
C GLY A 48 -2.79 -4.11 -11.74
N LYS A 49 -1.67 -3.47 -11.42
CA LYS A 49 -0.39 -4.08 -11.01
C LYS A 49 -0.15 -4.01 -9.50
N PHE A 50 -1.12 -3.52 -8.74
CA PHE A 50 -0.97 -3.40 -7.31
C PHE A 50 -1.03 -4.76 -6.65
N ASP A 51 0.11 -5.15 -6.11
CA ASP A 51 0.28 -6.35 -5.35
C ASP A 51 0.33 -6.00 -3.85
N LEU A 52 -0.74 -6.34 -3.14
CA LEU A 52 -0.87 -6.07 -1.71
C LEU A 52 0.19 -6.84 -0.89
N GLY A 53 0.65 -7.99 -1.38
CA GLY A 53 1.76 -8.76 -0.79
C GLY A 53 3.10 -8.02 -0.89
N SER A 54 3.35 -7.35 -2.02
CA SER A 54 4.54 -6.53 -2.26
C SER A 54 4.52 -5.24 -1.45
N LEU A 55 3.34 -4.66 -1.21
CA LEU A 55 3.18 -3.54 -0.28
C LEU A 55 3.44 -3.97 1.17
N LEU A 56 2.84 -5.07 1.63
CA LEU A 56 3.00 -5.57 2.99
C LEU A 56 4.45 -6.06 3.24
N GLY A 57 5.06 -6.71 2.24
CA GLY A 57 6.47 -7.07 2.24
C GLY A 57 7.40 -5.86 2.23
N GLY A 58 7.03 -4.77 1.55
CA GLY A 58 7.81 -3.52 1.56
C GLY A 58 7.62 -2.67 2.82
N PHE A 59 6.44 -2.73 3.45
CA PHE A 59 6.10 -1.97 4.66
C PHE A 59 6.45 -2.71 5.97
N GLY A 60 6.45 -4.04 5.95
CA GLY A 60 6.69 -4.91 7.11
C GLY A 60 7.82 -5.93 6.95
N GLY A 61 8.52 -5.97 5.80
CA GLY A 61 9.44 -7.06 5.45
C GLY A 61 10.78 -6.61 4.86
N GLY A 62 11.24 -5.39 5.18
CA GLY A 62 12.63 -4.97 4.92
C GLY A 62 13.66 -5.57 5.89
N GLY A 63 13.25 -6.45 6.80
CA GLY A 63 14.13 -7.24 7.65
C GLY A 63 14.18 -8.67 7.15
N SER A 64 15.40 -9.15 6.90
CA SER A 64 15.79 -10.53 6.57
C SER A 64 14.75 -11.59 6.95
N ALA A 65 14.37 -12.41 5.98
CA ALA A 65 13.44 -13.54 6.07
C ALA A 65 13.91 -14.70 6.99
N ASP A 66 14.62 -14.39 8.06
CA ASP A 66 15.15 -15.35 9.05
C ASP A 66 14.63 -15.08 10.47
N GLU A 67 14.05 -13.90 10.74
CA GLU A 67 13.41 -13.61 12.04
C GLU A 67 11.98 -13.15 11.81
N SER A 68 11.02 -13.97 12.24
CA SER A 68 9.61 -13.58 12.16
C SER A 68 9.39 -12.32 13.01
N PRO A 69 8.57 -11.36 12.57
CA PRO A 69 8.18 -10.19 13.38
C PRO A 69 7.61 -10.57 14.76
N LEU A 70 7.05 -11.77 14.87
CA LEU A 70 6.58 -12.38 16.11
C LEU A 70 7.72 -12.74 17.09
N ASP A 71 8.89 -13.16 16.60
CA ASP A 71 10.07 -13.46 17.43
C ASP A 71 10.69 -12.19 18.00
N LYS A 72 10.70 -11.09 17.22
CA LYS A 72 11.13 -9.76 17.68
C LYS A 72 10.18 -9.19 18.72
N LEU A 73 8.87 -9.39 18.54
CA LEU A 73 7.85 -9.00 19.51
C LEU A 73 7.97 -9.83 20.80
N SER A 74 8.18 -11.14 20.67
CA SER A 74 8.41 -12.05 21.80
C SER A 74 9.68 -11.68 22.58
N GLY A 75 10.77 -11.31 21.91
CA GLY A 75 12.00 -10.84 22.55
C GLY A 75 11.85 -9.50 23.29
N MET A 76 11.01 -8.59 22.79
CA MET A 76 10.72 -7.31 23.46
C MET A 76 9.78 -7.45 24.65
N PHE A 77 8.81 -8.37 24.59
CA PHE A 77 7.84 -8.60 25.66
C PHE A 77 8.26 -9.70 26.65
N GLY A 78 9.23 -10.54 26.28
CA GLY A 78 9.79 -11.62 27.08
C GLY A 78 11.19 -11.36 27.63
N GLY A 79 11.83 -10.25 27.30
CA GLY A 79 13.18 -9.94 27.73
C GLY A 79 13.25 -9.29 29.12
N LYS A 80 13.23 -10.10 30.19
CA LYS A 80 14.12 -9.96 31.37
C LYS A 80 13.92 -11.08 32.40
N THR A 81 14.80 -12.08 32.34
CA THR A 81 15.43 -12.68 33.51
C THR A 81 16.82 -13.12 33.09
N GLU A 82 17.79 -12.24 33.29
CA GLU A 82 19.21 -12.59 33.39
C GLU A 82 19.58 -12.39 34.86
N GLU A 83 19.72 -13.47 35.62
CA GLU A 83 20.49 -13.58 36.88
C GLU A 83 20.87 -15.05 37.01
N GLY A 84 22.11 -15.48 37.24
CA GLY A 84 23.37 -14.82 37.48
C GLY A 84 24.42 -15.93 37.68
N LYS A 85 25.68 -15.61 37.38
CA LYS A 85 26.87 -16.43 37.67
C LYS A 85 26.88 -16.96 39.12
N ALA A 86 27.15 -18.26 39.31
CA ALA A 86 28.12 -18.83 40.26
C ALA A 86 28.23 -20.35 40.05
#